data_AF-A0A7K0MKI8-F1
#
_entry.id   AF-A0A7K0MKI8-F1
#
_cell.length_a   1.000
_cell.length_b   1.000
_cell.length_c   1.000
_cell.angle_alpha   90.00
_cell.angle_beta   90.00
_cell.angle_gamma   90.00
#
_symmetry.space_group_name_H-M   'P 1'
#
loop_
_entity.id
_entity.type
_entity.pdbx_description
1 polymer ?
#
loop_
_entity_poly.entity_id
_entity_poly.type
_entity_poly.pdbx_seq_one_letter_code
_entity_poly.pdbx_strand_id
1 'polypeptide(L)' 'VPLADITTDEALVAYAFEGEEITAEHGGPVRIVIPHLYFWKSAKWLRGIELIPQDAPGFWERNGYHMYADPFKEQRFWND' A
#
# COMPACT_ATOMS: atom_id res chain seq x y z
N VAL A 1 2.31 -6.36 4.54
CA VAL A 1 0.94 -6.47 4.01
C VAL A 1 0.67 -7.94 3.74
N PRO A 2 -0.41 -8.52 4.26
CA PRO A 2 -0.79 -9.91 3.98
C PRO A 2 -0.99 -10.19 2.48
N LEU A 3 -0.62 -11.38 2.03
CA LEU A 3 -0.76 -11.77 0.61
C LEU A 3 -2.21 -11.68 0.14
N ALA A 4 -3.17 -12.08 0.98
CA ALA A 4 -4.59 -12.05 0.65
C ALA A 4 -5.13 -10.64 0.31
N ASP A 5 -4.53 -9.59 0.90
CA ASP A 5 -4.95 -8.20 0.67
C ASP A 5 -4.44 -7.63 -0.66
N ILE A 6 -3.41 -8.24 -1.25
CA ILE A 6 -2.81 -7.79 -2.52
C ILE A 6 -3.19 -8.68 -3.71
N THR A 7 -3.92 -9.76 -3.46
CA THR A 7 -4.43 -10.70 -4.48
C THR A 7 -5.93 -10.59 -4.69
N THR A 8 -6.56 -9.51 -4.21
CA THR A 8 -7.97 -9.22 -4.49
C THR A 8 -8.12 -8.67 -5.91
N ASP A 9 -9.32 -8.76 -6.48
CA ASP A 9 -9.63 -8.18 -7.80
C ASP A 9 -9.55 -6.64 -7.80
N GLU A 10 -9.55 -6.03 -6.62
CA GLU A 10 -9.53 -4.58 -6.41
C GLU A 10 -8.10 -4.03 -6.21
N ALA A 11 -7.13 -4.89 -5.87
CA ALA A 11 -5.74 -4.50 -5.71
C ALA A 11 -5.07 -4.34 -7.09
N LEU A 12 -4.37 -3.23 -7.29
CA LEU A 12 -3.87 -2.84 -8.61
C LEU A 12 -2.41 -2.43 -8.58
N VAL A 13 -1.64 -2.88 -9.58
CA VAL A 13 -0.40 -2.22 -9.99
C VAL A 13 -0.78 -1.24 -11.11
N ALA A 14 -0.84 0.04 -10.77
CA ALA A 14 -1.33 1.08 -11.66
C ALA A 14 -0.16 1.85 -12.30
N TYR A 15 -0.23 2.03 -13.62
CA TYR A 15 0.69 2.87 -14.41
C TYR A 15 -0.04 4.00 -15.15
N ALA A 16 -1.37 3.97 -15.19
CA ALA A 16 -2.21 4.96 -15.85
C ALA A 16 -3.50 5.22 -15.05
N PHE A 17 -4.07 6.41 -15.24
CA PHE A 17 -5.37 6.82 -14.70
C PHE A 17 -6.10 7.65 -15.77
N GLU A 18 -7.37 7.31 -16.04
CA GLU A 18 -8.18 7.94 -17.10
C GLU A 18 -7.51 7.97 -18.49
N GLY A 19 -6.72 6.94 -18.81
CA GLY A 19 -6.04 6.79 -20.10
C GLY A 19 -4.69 7.48 -20.20
N GLU A 20 -4.30 8.26 -19.18
CA GLU A 20 -3.01 8.98 -19.14
C GLU A 20 -2.05 8.34 -18.13
N GLU A 21 -0.75 8.48 -18.35
CA GLU A 21 0.27 8.00 -17.40
C GLU A 21 0.10 8.69 -16.03
N ILE A 22 0.26 7.94 -14.94
CA ILE A 22 0.20 8.54 -13.61
C ILE A 22 1.34 9.53 -13.40
N THR A 23 1.04 10.72 -12.88
CA THR A 23 2.07 11.75 -12.64
C THR A 23 3.03 11.30 -11.53
N ALA A 24 4.24 11.87 -11.51
CA ALA A 24 5.25 11.58 -10.49
C ALA A 24 4.71 11.80 -9.07
N GLU A 25 3.92 12.85 -8.82
CA GLU A 25 3.31 13.13 -7.52
C GLU A 25 2.39 12.00 -7.04
N HIS A 26 1.61 11.42 -7.98
CA HIS A 26 0.74 10.29 -7.74
C HIS A 26 1.44 8.94 -7.75
N GLY A 27 2.76 8.90 -7.96
CA GLY A 27 3.57 7.69 -7.87
C GLY A 27 4.05 7.13 -9.20
N GLY A 28 3.98 7.89 -10.28
CA GLY A 28 4.48 7.48 -11.59
C GLY A 28 5.98 7.17 -11.61
N PRO A 29 6.42 6.21 -12.44
CA PRO A 29 5.66 5.60 -13.54
C PRO A 29 4.71 4.47 -13.11
N VAL A 30 4.89 3.90 -11.91
CA VAL A 30 4.09 2.77 -11.42
C VAL A 30 3.89 2.88 -9.92
N ARG A 31 2.68 2.57 -9.44
CA ARG A 31 2.37 2.42 -8.01
C ARG A 31 1.55 1.16 -7.75
N ILE A 32 1.45 0.78 -6.47
CA ILE A 32 0.42 -0.17 -6.03
C ILE A 32 -0.74 0.58 -5.35
N VAL A 33 -1.95 0.04 -5.48
CA VAL A 33 -3.18 0.50 -4.82
C VAL A 33 -3.85 -0.69 -4.14
N ILE A 34 -4.13 -0.55 -2.85
CA ILE A 34 -4.81 -1.53 -2.00
C ILE A 34 -6.00 -0.81 -1.36
N PRO A 35 -7.20 -0.88 -1.97
CA PRO A 35 -8.29 0.06 -1.67
C PRO A 35 -8.82 0.03 -0.24
N HIS A 36 -8.78 -1.12 0.44
CA HIS A 36 -9.36 -1.29 1.77
C HIS A 36 -8.42 -0.95 2.93
N LEU A 37 -7.16 -0.58 2.66
CA LEU A 37 -6.19 -0.18 3.67
C LEU A 37 -5.83 1.29 3.51
N TYR A 38 -5.34 1.92 4.58
CA TYR A 38 -4.81 3.27 4.46
C TYR A 38 -3.68 3.36 3.43
N PHE A 39 -3.61 4.51 2.76
CA PHE A 39 -2.76 4.75 1.60
C PHE A 39 -1.26 4.58 1.82
N TRP A 40 -0.75 4.57 3.06
CA TRP A 40 0.67 4.26 3.30
C TRP A 40 1.03 2.81 2.95
N LYS A 41 0.04 1.91 2.86
CA LYS A 41 0.20 0.55 2.31
C LYS A 41 0.25 0.52 0.78
N SER A 42 -0.21 1.59 0.12
CA SER A 42 -0.26 1.74 -1.33
C SER A 42 0.96 2.50 -1.85
N ALA A 43 2.13 1.84 -1.87
CA ALA A 43 3.41 2.45 -2.19
C ALA A 43 3.45 3.14 -3.57
N LYS A 44 3.98 4.37 -3.58
CA LYS A 44 4.32 5.13 -4.79
C LYS A 44 5.68 4.71 -5.32
N TRP A 45 5.92 4.92 -6.62
CA TRP A 45 7.20 4.68 -7.28
C TRP A 45 7.68 3.24 -7.12
N LEU A 46 6.79 2.29 -7.39
CA LEU A 46 7.01 0.85 -7.19
C LEU A 46 8.26 0.39 -7.95
N ARG A 47 9.21 -0.21 -7.22
CA ARG A 47 10.47 -0.76 -7.78
C ARG A 47 10.53 -2.27 -7.78
N GLY A 48 9.79 -2.91 -6.89
CA GLY A 48 9.77 -4.35 -6.71
C GLY A 48 8.80 -4.74 -5.60
N ILE A 49 8.45 -6.03 -5.58
CA ILE A 49 7.62 -6.65 -4.56
C ILE A 49 8.42 -7.84 -4.04
N GLU A 50 8.60 -7.91 -2.72
CA GLU A 50 9.28 -8.99 -2.04
C GLU A 50 8.27 -9.74 -1.16
N LEU A 51 8.19 -11.06 -1.33
CA LEU A 51 7.39 -11.92 -0.48
C LEU A 51 8.26 -12.45 0.66
N ILE A 52 7.82 -12.19 1.89
CA ILE A 52 8.50 -12.64 3.10
C ILE A 52 7.57 -13.57 3.89
N PRO A 53 8.11 -14.58 4.60
CA PRO A 53 7.30 -15.60 5.26
C PRO A 53 6.74 -15.16 6.62
N GLN A 54 7.19 -14.02 7.17
CA GLN A 54 6.68 -13.42 8.41
C GLN A 54 6.44 -11.93 8.23
N ASP A 55 5.44 -11.39 8.93
CA ASP A 55 5.17 -9.95 8.89
C ASP A 55 6.28 -9.16 9.60
N ALA A 56 6.63 -8.01 9.03
CA ALA A 56 7.72 -7.17 9.51
C ALA A 56 7.40 -5.69 9.25
N PRO A 57 7.76 -4.78 10.18
CA PRO A 57 7.44 -3.37 10.03
C PRO A 57 8.26 -2.72 8.92
N GLY A 58 7.57 -2.00 8.03
CA GLY A 58 8.16 -1.20 6.96
C GLY A 58 8.62 0.16 7.44
N PHE A 59 8.79 1.11 6.52
CA PHE A 59 9.17 2.48 6.87
C PHE A 59 8.13 3.15 7.78
N TRP A 60 6.86 3.16 7.39
CA TRP A 60 5.80 3.85 8.14
C TRP A 60 5.54 3.18 9.49
N GLU A 61 5.53 1.85 9.53
CA GLU A 61 5.25 1.11 10.75
C GLU A 61 6.36 1.31 11.77
N ARG A 62 7.64 1.34 11.35
CA ARG A 62 8.75 1.70 12.25
C ARG A 62 8.64 3.14 12.79
N ASN A 63 7.86 4.00 12.15
CA ASN A 63 7.61 5.39 12.55
C ASN A 63 6.22 5.56 13.22
N GLY A 64 5.66 4.48 13.77
CA GLY A 64 4.49 4.54 14.64
C GLY A 64 3.14 4.34 13.95
N TYR A 65 3.11 4.09 12.63
CA TYR A 65 1.87 3.75 11.92
C TYR A 65 1.45 2.30 12.15
N HIS A 66 0.16 2.04 12.18
CA HIS A 66 -0.38 0.72 12.49
C HIS A 66 0.07 -0.37 11.48
N MET A 67 0.31 -1.58 11.99
CA MET A 67 0.80 -2.73 11.19
C MET A 67 -0.17 -3.16 10.09
N TYR A 68 -1.48 -3.25 10.37
CA TYR A 68 -2.49 -3.65 9.38
C TYR A 68 -3.03 -2.47 8.56
N ALA A 69 -3.59 -1.44 9.22
CA ALA A 69 -4.05 -0.17 8.64
C ALA A 69 -5.48 -0.16 8.07
N ASP A 70 -6.43 -0.79 8.77
CA ASP A 70 -7.85 -0.73 8.42
C ASP A 70 -8.45 0.66 8.75
N PRO A 71 -8.90 1.43 7.74
CA PRO A 71 -9.44 2.77 7.95
C PRO A 71 -10.80 2.79 8.64
N PHE A 72 -11.60 1.73 8.52
CA PHE A 72 -12.92 1.65 9.16
C PHE A 72 -12.83 1.25 10.63
N LYS A 73 -11.70 0.67 11.04
CA LYS A 73 -11.36 0.40 12.44
C LYS A 73 -10.46 1.46 13.06
N GLU A 74 -10.21 2.55 12.34
CA GLU A 74 -9.34 3.65 12.78
C GLU A 74 -7.92 3.22 13.19
N GLN A 75 -7.39 2.17 12.54
CA GLN A 75 -6.06 1.64 12.83
C GLN A 75 -4.97 2.53 12.22
N ARG A 76 -4.71 3.68 12.83
CA ARG A 76 -3.79 4.68 12.29
C ARG A 76 -2.37 4.52 12.82
N PHE A 77 -2.24 4.30 14.12
CA PHE A 77 -1.00 4.22 14.86
C PHE A 77 -0.90 2.91 15.64
N TRP A 78 0.28 2.60 16.20
CA TRP A 78 0.52 1.35 16.93
C TRP A 78 -0.38 1.08 18.13
N ASN A 79 -0.90 2.16 18.71
CA ASN A 79 -1.67 2.10 19.96
C ASN A 79 -3.18 2.07 19.71
N ASP A 80 -3.60 2.09 18.44
CA ASP A 80 -4.99 2.00 18.03
C ASP A 80 -5.46 0.53 17.99
#